data_AF-A0A0G3BIT8-F1
#
_entry.id   AF-A0A0G3BIT8-F1
#
_cell.length_a   1.000
_cell.length_b   1.000
_cell.length_c   1.000
_cell.angle_alpha   90.00
_cell.angle_beta   90.00
_cell.angle_gamma   90.00
#
_symmetry.space_group_name_H-M   'P 1'
#
loop_
_entity.id
_entity.type
_entity.pdbx_description
1 polymer ?
#
loop_
_entity_poly.entity_id
_entity_poly.type
_entity_poly.pdbx_seq_one_letter_code
_entity_poly.pdbx_strand_id
1 'polypeptide(L)'
;MPATPVAIEIPAWTWLAGHPWLYPVLEALHICGIALLLGSLVLFELRVWGLGTTLPPQALGRLALGVSLAGFSLAAATGLLMFSTQPAELLVNRAFRLKFALLTLAGLNAAAFHARGGLAKLDAMARLQTVVSLGLWLAVIICGRWIAYA
;
A
#
# COMPACT_ATOMS: atom_id res chain seq x y z
N MET A 1 0.99 40.63 -26.78
CA MET A 1 0.63 39.24 -27.14
C MET A 1 0.64 38.43 -25.86
N PRO A 2 -0.47 37.86 -25.37
CA PRO A 2 -0.42 36.97 -24.22
C PRO A 2 0.32 35.69 -24.62
N ALA A 3 1.33 35.31 -23.85
CA ALA A 3 2.04 34.05 -24.02
C ALA A 3 1.03 32.91 -23.86
N THR A 4 0.80 32.14 -24.92
CA THR A 4 0.08 30.87 -24.82
C THR A 4 0.84 29.99 -23.83
N PRO A 5 0.24 29.54 -22.71
CA PRO A 5 0.93 28.65 -21.80
C PRO A 5 1.33 27.41 -22.58
N VAL A 6 2.63 27.15 -22.69
CA VAL A 6 3.14 25.88 -23.19
C VAL A 6 2.68 24.84 -22.19
N ALA A 7 1.60 24.13 -22.53
CA ALA A 7 1.23 22.91 -21.85
C ALA A 7 2.45 22.00 -21.96
N ILE A 8 3.14 21.80 -20.85
CA ILE A 8 4.13 20.73 -20.74
C ILE A 8 3.30 19.45 -20.84
N GLU A 9 3.12 18.97 -22.07
CA GLU A 9 2.53 17.66 -22.31
C GLU A 9 3.48 16.64 -21.72
N ILE A 10 3.22 16.22 -20.49
CA ILE A 10 3.91 15.08 -19.91
C ILE A 10 3.51 13.89 -20.79
N PRO A 11 4.44 13.25 -21.54
CA PRO A 11 4.10 12.23 -22.54
C PRO A 11 3.33 11.03 -21.97
N ALA A 12 3.43 10.80 -20.66
CA ALA A 12 2.66 9.79 -19.95
C ALA A 12 1.14 10.05 -20.00
N TRP A 13 0.71 11.32 -19.98
CA TRP A 13 -0.70 11.71 -19.98
C TRP A 13 -1.38 11.45 -21.33
N THR A 14 -0.70 11.81 -22.44
CA THR A 14 -1.21 11.57 -23.79
C THR A 14 -1.24 10.08 -24.14
N TRP A 15 -0.31 9.27 -23.61
CA TRP A 15 -0.30 7.81 -23.82
C TRP A 15 -1.43 7.08 -23.08
N LEU A 16 -1.73 7.49 -21.83
CA LEU A 16 -2.84 6.95 -21.02
C LEU A 16 -4.22 7.33 -21.56
N ALA A 17 -4.40 8.59 -21.98
CA ALA A 17 -5.65 9.04 -22.59
C ALA A 17 -5.94 8.36 -23.94
N GLY A 18 -4.89 7.92 -24.66
CA GLY A 18 -5.01 7.19 -25.93
C GLY A 18 -5.37 5.70 -25.79
N HIS A 19 -5.29 5.12 -24.58
CA HIS A 19 -5.48 3.67 -24.36
C HIS A 19 -6.41 3.41 -23.16
N PRO A 20 -7.74 3.33 -23.37
CA PRO A 20 -8.73 3.17 -22.31
C PRO A 20 -8.54 1.93 -21.40
N TRP A 21 -7.83 0.91 -21.89
CA TRP A 21 -7.54 -0.33 -21.15
C TRP A 21 -6.39 -0.19 -20.14
N LEU A 22 -5.57 0.85 -20.26
CA LEU A 22 -4.36 0.97 -19.46
C LEU A 22 -4.65 1.31 -17.99
N TYR A 23 -5.62 2.19 -17.74
CA TYR A 23 -6.03 2.51 -16.37
C TYR A 23 -6.62 1.28 -15.64
N PRO A 24 -7.54 0.49 -16.24
CA PRO A 24 -7.96 -0.80 -15.68
C PRO A 24 -6.82 -1.78 -15.41
N VAL A 25 -5.82 -1.86 -16.29
CA VAL A 25 -4.64 -2.71 -16.07
C VAL A 25 -3.83 -2.24 -14.87
N LEU A 26 -3.61 -0.92 -14.74
CA LEU A 26 -2.94 -0.36 -13.57
C LEU A 26 -3.71 -0.64 -12.28
N GLU A 27 -5.05 -0.53 -12.31
CA GLU A 27 -5.91 -0.86 -11.16
C GLU A 27 -5.81 -2.34 -10.78
N ALA A 28 -5.86 -3.25 -11.77
CA ALA A 28 -5.69 -4.69 -11.53
C ALA A 28 -4.31 -5.01 -10.92
N LEU A 29 -3.24 -4.44 -11.47
CA LEU A 29 -1.89 -4.62 -10.93
C LEU A 29 -1.74 -4.01 -9.53
N HIS A 30 -2.38 -2.88 -9.26
CA HIS A 30 -2.42 -2.25 -7.95
C HIS A 30 -3.07 -3.19 -6.91
N ILE A 31 -4.21 -3.79 -7.26
CA ILE A 31 -4.92 -4.76 -6.43
C ILE A 31 -4.07 -6.01 -6.20
N CYS A 32 -3.37 -6.53 -7.21
CA CYS A 32 -2.42 -7.63 -7.05
C CYS A 32 -1.31 -7.28 -6.06
N GLY A 33 -0.75 -6.06 -6.13
CA GLY A 33 0.25 -5.58 -5.17
C GLY A 33 -0.28 -5.51 -3.74
N ILE A 34 -1.51 -5.00 -3.56
CA ILE A 34 -2.20 -4.99 -2.27
C ILE A 34 -2.43 -6.41 -1.75
N ALA A 35 -2.85 -7.34 -2.61
CA ALA A 35 -3.11 -8.73 -2.23
C ALA A 35 -1.83 -9.44 -1.78
N LEU A 36 -0.71 -9.24 -2.46
CA LEU A 36 0.59 -9.77 -2.04
C LEU A 36 0.98 -9.22 -0.66
N LEU A 37 0.86 -7.90 -0.48
CA LEU A 37 1.22 -7.22 0.76
C LEU A 37 0.35 -7.61 1.95
N LEU A 38 -0.97 -7.54 1.79
CA LEU A 38 -1.92 -7.86 2.84
C LEU A 38 -1.93 -9.37 3.12
N GLY A 39 -1.86 -10.19 2.08
CA GLY A 39 -1.86 -11.65 2.21
C GLY A 39 -0.65 -12.15 2.98
N SER A 40 0.55 -11.65 2.68
CA SER A 40 1.77 -12.01 3.43
C SER A 40 1.72 -11.50 4.87
N LEU A 41 1.17 -10.30 5.09
CA LEU A 41 0.96 -9.75 6.43
C LEU A 41 0.04 -10.66 7.25
N VAL A 42 -1.17 -10.93 6.75
CA VAL A 42 -2.15 -11.80 7.44
C VAL A 42 -1.56 -13.18 7.75
N LEU A 43 -0.85 -13.79 6.80
CA LEU A 43 -0.20 -15.08 7.02
C LEU A 43 0.81 -15.04 8.18
N PHE A 44 1.64 -14.00 8.23
CA PHE A 44 2.60 -13.81 9.32
C PHE A 44 1.89 -13.54 10.66
N GLU A 45 0.84 -12.73 10.66
CA GLU A 45 0.09 -12.41 11.87
C GLU A 45 -0.60 -13.65 12.46
N LEU A 46 -1.26 -14.47 11.64
CA LEU A 46 -1.81 -15.76 12.08
C LEU A 46 -0.76 -16.61 12.78
N ARG A 47 0.48 -16.60 12.27
CA ARG A 47 1.60 -17.30 12.91
C ARG A 47 2.01 -16.69 14.24
N VAL A 48 2.01 -15.36 14.38
CA VAL A 48 2.25 -14.67 15.66
C VAL A 48 1.17 -15.03 16.70
N TRP A 49 -0.07 -15.21 16.25
CA TRP A 49 -1.22 -15.58 17.09
C TRP A 49 -1.34 -17.08 17.40
N GLY A 50 -0.44 -17.90 16.87
CA GLY A 50 -0.32 -19.32 17.25
C GLY A 50 -0.93 -20.31 16.25
N LEU A 51 -1.37 -19.88 15.07
CA LEU A 51 -1.69 -20.80 13.98
C LEU A 51 -0.42 -21.22 13.23
N GLY A 52 -0.38 -22.42 12.67
CA GLY A 52 0.77 -22.90 11.89
C GLY A 52 2.08 -22.95 12.69
N THR A 53 2.03 -23.37 13.97
CA THR A 53 3.17 -23.39 14.90
C THR A 53 4.39 -24.16 14.40
N THR A 54 4.19 -25.10 13.48
CA THR A 54 5.25 -25.88 12.79
C THR A 54 6.16 -25.01 11.92
N LEU A 55 5.70 -23.82 11.51
CA LEU A 55 6.49 -22.87 10.72
C LEU A 55 7.41 -22.05 11.66
N PRO A 56 8.73 -22.00 11.43
CA PRO A 56 9.62 -21.15 12.21
C PRO A 56 9.29 -19.66 11.99
N PRO A 57 9.03 -18.86 13.05
CA PRO A 57 8.52 -17.49 12.92
C PRO A 57 9.51 -16.58 12.21
N GLN A 58 10.81 -16.77 12.42
CA GLN A 58 11.85 -15.98 11.75
C GLN A 58 11.93 -16.24 10.25
N ALA A 59 11.82 -17.51 9.84
CA ALA A 59 11.85 -17.88 8.43
C ALA A 59 10.59 -17.37 7.71
N LEU A 60 9.42 -17.55 8.33
CA LEU A 60 8.16 -17.03 7.80
C LEU A 60 8.16 -15.50 7.76
N GLY A 61 8.67 -14.83 8.80
CA GLY A 61 8.77 -13.37 8.85
C GLY A 61 9.64 -12.79 7.75
N ARG A 62 10.78 -13.42 7.42
CA ARG A 62 11.63 -12.99 6.29
C ARG A 62 10.92 -13.14 4.94
N LEU A 63 10.26 -14.27 4.71
CA LEU A 63 9.49 -14.50 3.49
C LEU A 63 8.34 -13.49 3.38
N ALA A 64 7.57 -13.34 4.46
CA ALA A 64 6.45 -12.42 4.53
C ALA A 64 6.89 -10.98 4.27
N LEU A 65 8.00 -10.53 4.87
CA LEU A 65 8.57 -9.21 4.63
C LEU A 65 8.98 -9.02 3.16
N GLY A 66 9.64 -10.01 2.56
CA GLY A 66 10.03 -9.95 1.14
C GLY A 66 8.81 -9.83 0.21
N VAL A 67 7.78 -10.65 0.43
CA VAL A 67 6.52 -10.58 -0.33
C VAL A 67 5.79 -9.27 -0.07
N SER A 68 5.77 -8.79 1.18
CA SER A 68 5.20 -7.50 1.54
C SER A 68 5.87 -6.34 0.81
N LEU A 69 7.21 -6.31 0.78
CA LEU A 69 7.96 -5.26 0.08
C LEU A 69 7.75 -5.32 -1.43
N ALA A 70 7.69 -6.52 -2.02
CA ALA A 70 7.40 -6.69 -3.43
C ALA A 70 5.98 -6.20 -3.78
N GLY A 71 4.98 -6.62 -3.00
CA GLY A 71 3.58 -6.19 -3.15
C GLY A 71 3.40 -4.68 -2.96
N PHE A 72 4.03 -4.12 -1.92
CA PHE A 72 4.05 -2.67 -1.67
C PHE A 72 4.70 -1.92 -2.82
N SER A 73 5.83 -2.39 -3.34
CA SER A 73 6.52 -1.73 -4.46
C SER A 73 5.67 -1.72 -5.72
N LEU A 74 5.00 -2.84 -6.04
CA LEU A 74 4.07 -2.92 -7.15
C LEU A 74 2.87 -1.97 -6.96
N ALA A 75 2.25 -1.98 -5.77
CA ALA A 75 1.13 -1.10 -5.44
C ALA A 75 1.55 0.38 -5.48
N ALA A 76 2.72 0.73 -4.96
CA ALA A 76 3.23 2.09 -4.98
C ALA A 76 3.50 2.57 -6.40
N ALA A 77 4.19 1.77 -7.22
CA ALA A 77 4.50 2.13 -8.60
C ALA A 77 3.22 2.34 -9.44
N THR A 78 2.29 1.40 -9.39
CA THR A 78 0.99 1.51 -10.09
C THR A 78 0.15 2.66 -9.56
N GLY A 79 0.10 2.87 -8.24
CA GLY A 79 -0.64 3.96 -7.60
C GLY A 79 -0.07 5.34 -7.95
N LEU A 80 1.25 5.47 -8.07
CA LEU A 80 1.90 6.71 -8.51
C LEU A 80 1.62 7.00 -9.99
N LEU A 81 1.61 5.97 -10.84
CA LEU A 81 1.20 6.11 -12.24
C LEU A 81 -0.27 6.53 -12.38
N MET A 82 -1.17 5.96 -11.58
CA MET A 82 -2.58 6.40 -11.54
C MET A 82 -2.69 7.82 -10.99
N PHE A 83 -1.90 8.18 -9.98
CA PHE A 83 -1.90 9.53 -9.41
C PHE A 83 -1.43 10.60 -10.40
N SER A 84 -0.41 10.30 -11.22
CA SER A 84 0.13 11.25 -12.20
C SER A 84 -0.87 11.65 -13.28
N THR A 85 -1.96 10.88 -13.43
CA THR A 85 -3.05 11.18 -14.35
C THR A 85 -3.84 12.41 -13.88
N GLN A 86 -4.25 12.46 -12.61
CA GLN A 86 -5.13 13.52 -12.09
C GLN A 86 -4.63 14.03 -10.73
N PRO A 87 -3.40 14.56 -10.65
CA PRO A 87 -2.76 14.88 -9.37
C PRO A 87 -3.49 16.00 -8.62
N ALA A 88 -3.95 17.04 -9.33
CA ALA A 88 -4.64 18.18 -8.71
C ALA A 88 -5.97 17.76 -8.06
N GLU A 89 -6.74 16.90 -8.73
CA GLU A 89 -8.03 16.38 -8.22
C GLU A 89 -7.81 15.44 -7.03
N LEU A 90 -6.82 14.56 -7.12
CA LEU A 90 -6.50 13.61 -6.05
C LEU A 90 -5.97 14.30 -4.79
N LEU A 91 -5.19 15.38 -4.92
CA LEU A 91 -4.64 16.10 -3.77
C LEU A 91 -5.71 16.82 -2.93
N VAL A 92 -6.80 17.28 -3.55
CA VAL A 92 -7.92 17.90 -2.81
C VAL A 92 -8.88 16.87 -2.21
N ASN A 93 -8.92 15.65 -2.78
CA ASN A 93 -9.75 14.54 -2.31
C ASN A 93 -9.41 14.15 -0.87
N ARG A 94 -10.43 14.17 0.01
CA ARG A 94 -10.27 13.88 1.44
C ARG A 94 -9.90 12.42 1.69
N ALA A 95 -10.50 11.48 0.95
CA ALA A 95 -10.21 10.05 1.08
C ALA A 95 -8.77 9.75 0.64
N PHE A 96 -8.28 10.40 -0.42
CA PHE A 96 -6.90 10.26 -0.86
C PHE A 96 -5.89 10.76 0.19
N ARG A 97 -6.12 11.96 0.77
CA ARG A 97 -5.25 12.49 1.83
C ARG A 97 -5.24 11.60 3.08
N LEU A 98 -6.42 11.09 3.48
CA LEU A 98 -6.52 10.15 4.60
C LEU A 98 -5.78 8.84 4.30
N LYS A 99 -5.91 8.30 3.08
CA LYS A 99 -5.18 7.11 2.62
C LYS A 99 -3.67 7.29 2.79
N PHE A 100 -3.12 8.44 2.38
CA PHE A 100 -1.69 8.73 2.52
C PHE A 100 -1.23 8.89 3.97
N ALA A 101 -2.05 9.51 4.82
CA ALA A 101 -1.78 9.60 6.26
C ALA A 101 -1.74 8.21 6.91
N LEU A 102 -2.72 7.35 6.60
CA LEU A 102 -2.78 5.97 7.08
C LEU A 102 -1.60 5.13 6.57
N LEU A 103 -1.18 5.33 5.31
CA LEU A 103 -0.02 4.66 4.72
C LEU A 103 1.26 5.01 5.49
N THR A 104 1.43 6.29 5.83
CA THR A 104 2.55 6.77 6.65
C THR A 104 2.54 6.12 8.03
N LEU A 105 1.37 6.08 8.68
CA LEU A 105 1.21 5.44 10.00
C LEU A 105 1.51 3.93 9.94
N ALA A 106 1.08 3.23 8.88
CA ALA A 106 1.37 1.82 8.68
C ALA A 106 2.88 1.57 8.55
N GLY A 107 3.57 2.40 7.77
CA GLY A 107 5.03 2.36 7.63
C GLY A 107 5.75 2.63 8.95
N LEU A 108 5.32 3.62 9.73
CA LEU A 108 5.87 3.91 11.05
C LEU A 108 5.65 2.76 12.04
N ASN A 109 4.46 2.15 12.06
CA ASN A 109 4.18 0.98 12.89
C ASN A 109 5.11 -0.20 12.52
N ALA A 110 5.28 -0.48 11.23
CA ALA A 110 6.18 -1.51 10.74
C ALA A 110 7.64 -1.22 11.13
N ALA A 111 8.11 0.01 10.95
CA ALA A 111 9.47 0.42 11.35
C ALA A 111 9.68 0.24 12.87
N ALA A 112 8.71 0.67 13.70
CA ALA A 112 8.76 0.50 15.14
C ALA A 112 8.75 -0.98 15.57
N PHE A 113 7.98 -1.83 14.88
CA PHE A 113 7.97 -3.28 15.11
C PHE A 113 9.34 -3.90 14.87
N HIS A 114 9.98 -3.57 13.74
CA HIS A 114 11.29 -4.11 13.37
C HIS A 114 12.41 -3.55 14.27
N ALA A 115 12.40 -2.25 14.57
CA ALA A 115 13.41 -1.60 15.43
C ALA A 115 13.44 -2.17 16.86
N ARG A 116 12.28 -2.60 17.39
CA ARG A 116 12.18 -3.26 18.71
C ARG A 116 12.62 -4.73 18.69
N GLY A 117 12.81 -5.32 17.51
CA GLY A 117 12.97 -6.77 17.37
C GLY A 117 11.67 -7.53 17.65
N GLY A 118 10.52 -6.98 17.25
CA GLY A 118 9.19 -7.57 17.52
C GLY A 118 9.07 -9.02 17.06
N LEU A 119 9.73 -9.37 15.95
CA LEU A 119 9.82 -10.73 15.44
C LEU A 119 10.50 -11.72 16.40
N ALA A 120 11.48 -11.27 17.18
CA ALA A 120 12.18 -12.10 18.16
C ALA A 120 11.45 -12.15 19.50
N LYS A 121 10.82 -11.04 19.90
CA LYS A 121 10.14 -10.91 21.20
C LYS A 121 8.78 -11.60 21.24
N LEU A 122 7.97 -11.42 20.19
CA LEU A 122 6.59 -11.94 20.10
C LEU A 122 5.73 -11.66 21.37
N ASP A 123 6.03 -10.55 22.04
CA ASP A 123 5.38 -10.10 23.27
C ASP A 123 4.00 -9.48 22.99
N ALA A 124 3.31 -9.05 24.05
CA ALA A 124 1.99 -8.40 23.92
C ALA A 124 2.04 -7.16 23.02
N MET A 125 3.14 -6.40 23.04
CA MET A 125 3.33 -5.24 22.18
C MET A 125 3.46 -5.66 20.70
N ALA A 126 4.27 -6.69 20.39
CA ALA A 126 4.38 -7.23 19.04
C ALA A 126 3.02 -7.69 18.49
N ARG A 127 2.19 -8.34 19.33
CA ARG A 127 0.82 -8.75 18.99
C ARG A 127 -0.13 -7.56 18.79
N LEU A 128 -0.01 -6.51 19.60
CA LEU A 128 -0.79 -5.29 19.40
C LEU A 128 -0.42 -4.63 18.06
N GLN A 129 0.87 -4.57 17.73
CA GLN A 129 1.35 -3.96 16.50
C GLN A 129 0.90 -4.70 15.23
N THR A 130 0.70 -6.02 15.29
CA THR A 130 0.11 -6.77 14.17
C THR A 130 -1.35 -6.37 13.97
N VAL A 131 -2.16 -6.36 15.03
CA VAL A 131 -3.57 -5.92 14.94
C VAL A 131 -3.69 -4.47 14.44
N VAL A 132 -2.83 -3.57 14.93
CA VAL A 132 -2.77 -2.18 14.45
C VAL A 132 -2.36 -2.13 12.97
N SER A 133 -1.38 -2.93 12.55
CA SER A 133 -0.96 -3.03 11.15
C SER A 133 -2.12 -3.44 10.25
N LEU A 134 -2.83 -4.52 10.62
CA LEU A 134 -3.97 -5.01 9.87
C LEU A 134 -5.09 -3.96 9.77
N GLY A 135 -5.43 -3.31 10.89
CA GLY A 135 -6.44 -2.25 10.92
C GLY A 135 -6.07 -1.06 10.02
N LEU A 136 -4.80 -0.64 10.04
CA LEU A 136 -4.30 0.44 9.17
C LEU A 136 -4.40 0.05 7.69
N TRP A 137 -3.98 -1.15 7.30
CA TRP A 137 -4.05 -1.60 5.91
C TRP A 137 -5.49 -1.75 5.41
N LEU A 138 -6.41 -2.27 6.24
CA LEU A 138 -7.83 -2.32 5.92
C LEU A 138 -8.41 -0.91 5.71
N ALA A 139 -8.06 0.05 6.57
CA ALA A 139 -8.47 1.44 6.42
C ALA A 139 -7.90 2.08 5.14
N VAL A 140 -6.65 1.79 4.77
CA VAL A 140 -6.03 2.22 3.50
C VAL A 140 -6.82 1.69 2.29
N ILE A 141 -7.23 0.42 2.31
CA ILE A 141 -8.03 -0.21 1.24
C ILE A 141 -9.40 0.44 1.13
N ILE A 142 -10.09 0.64 2.26
CA ILE A 142 -11.40 1.31 2.32
C ILE A 142 -11.29 2.71 1.73
N CYS A 143 -10.29 3.51 2.16
CA CYS A 143 -10.05 4.84 1.59
C CYS A 143 -9.77 4.77 0.09
N GLY A 144 -9.01 3.75 -0.36
CA GLY A 144 -8.75 3.50 -1.77
C GLY A 144 -10.01 3.36 -2.61
N ARG A 145 -10.98 2.58 -2.14
CA ARG A 145 -12.29 2.43 -2.82
C ARG A 145 -13.12 3.71 -2.75
N TRP A 146 -13.03 4.46 -1.66
CA TRP A 146 -13.81 5.67 -1.44
C TRP A 146 -13.35 6.88 -2.27
N ILE A 147 -12.14 6.88 -2.81
CA ILE A 147 -11.64 7.95 -3.70
C ILE A 147 -12.59 8.17 -4.89
N ALA A 148 -13.20 7.11 -5.41
CA ALA A 148 -14.14 7.19 -6.54
C ALA A 148 -15.49 7.86 -6.18
N TYR A 149 -15.77 8.09 -4.90
CA TYR A 149 -17.06 8.58 -4.40
C TYR A 149 -16.95 9.87 -3.57
N ALA A 150 -15.74 10.39 -3.36
CA ALA A 150 -15.43 11.48 -2.43
C ALA A 150 -14.87 12.72 -3.12
#